data_AF-A0A1H0NPG0-F1
#
_entry.id   AF-A0A1H0NPG0-F1
#
_cell.length_a   1.000
_cell.length_b   1.000
_cell.length_c   1.000
_cell.angle_alpha   90.00
_cell.angle_beta   90.00
_cell.angle_gamma   90.00
#
_symmetry.space_group_name_H-M   'P 1'
#
loop_
_entity.id
_entity.type
_entity.pdbx_description
1 polymer ?
#
loop_
_entity_poly.entity_id
_entity_poly.type
_entity_poly.pdbx_seq_one_letter_code
_entity_poly.pdbx_strand_id
1 'polypeptide(L)' 'MDKPFVTEAQLRRTHQALRIATPFDAMSDLLRRTVAAAARAMAARDMAARGQARPRALSIDLKRRAAGDFED' A
#
# COMPACT_ATOMS: atom_id res chain seq x y z
N MET A 1 15.49 10.57 -11.57
CA MET A 1 14.55 10.14 -10.50
C MET A 1 13.17 10.65 -10.85
N ASP A 2 12.44 9.94 -11.71
CA ASP A 2 11.06 10.26 -12.07
C ASP A 2 10.15 10.02 -10.87
N LYS A 3 9.82 11.09 -10.13
CA LYS A 3 8.72 11.03 -9.17
C LYS A 3 7.46 10.76 -9.99
N PRO A 4 6.70 9.69 -9.72
CA PRO A 4 5.44 9.46 -10.40
C PRO A 4 4.57 10.70 -10.25
N PHE A 5 4.15 11.24 -11.39
CA PHE A 5 3.28 12.40 -11.48
C PHE A 5 1.94 12.00 -10.85
N VAL A 6 1.65 12.55 -9.68
CA VAL A 6 0.38 12.28 -8.99
C VAL A 6 -0.64 13.26 -9.54
N THR A 7 -1.69 12.75 -10.16
CA THR A 7 -2.78 13.58 -10.68
C THR A 7 -3.68 14.08 -9.55
N GLU A 8 -4.41 15.17 -9.78
CA GLU A 8 -5.37 15.70 -8.81
C GLU A 8 -6.45 14.67 -8.43
N ALA A 9 -6.91 13.87 -9.39
CA ALA A 9 -7.84 12.78 -9.15
C ALA A 9 -7.28 11.72 -8.17
N GLN A 10 -5.99 11.39 -8.28
CA GLN A 10 -5.32 10.46 -7.36
C GLN A 10 -5.18 11.06 -5.96
N LEU A 11 -4.91 12.37 -5.86
CA LEU A 11 -4.88 13.09 -4.59
C LEU A 11 -6.25 13.07 -3.91
N ARG A 12 -7.34 13.38 -4.64
CA ARG A 12 -8.71 13.36 -4.11
C ARG A 12 -9.13 11.96 -3.66
N ARG A 13 -8.83 10.93 -4.45
CA ARG A 13 -9.08 9.53 -4.08
C ARG A 13 -8.33 9.13 -2.82
N THR A 14 -7.07 9.56 -2.69
CA THR A 14 -6.23 9.30 -1.51
C THR A 14 -6.77 10.02 -0.28
N HIS A 15 -7.18 11.27 -0.41
CA HIS A 15 -7.81 12.06 0.66
C HIS A 15 -9.08 11.37 1.21
N GLN A 16 -9.95 10.88 0.30
CA GLN A 16 -11.14 10.12 0.68
C GLN A 16 -10.80 8.77 1.35
N ALA A 17 -9.83 8.03 0.80
CA ALA A 17 -9.39 6.75 1.36
C ALA A 17 -8.78 6.89 2.77
N LEU A 18 -8.06 7.99 3.01
CA LEU A 18 -7.49 8.33 4.31
C LEU A 18 -8.51 8.93 5.29
N ARG A 19 -9.74 9.21 4.85
CA ARG A 19 -10.82 9.80 5.66
C ARG A 19 -10.38 11.08 6.40
N ILE A 20 -9.60 11.92 5.72
CA ILE A 20 -9.10 13.18 6.28
C ILE A 20 -10.28 14.14 6.48
N ALA A 21 -10.47 14.60 7.72
CA ALA A 21 -11.58 15.49 8.07
C ALA A 21 -11.48 16.87 7.39
N THR A 22 -10.26 17.39 7.21
CA THR A 22 -10.02 18.67 6.54
C THR A 22 -10.47 18.60 5.08
N PRO A 23 -11.31 19.54 4.60
CA PRO A 23 -11.66 19.62 3.18
C PRO A 23 -10.43 19.72 2.28
N PHE A 24 -10.50 19.14 1.08
CA PHE A 24 -9.36 19.06 0.17
C PHE A 24 -8.75 20.44 -0.14
N ASP A 25 -9.59 21.45 -0.33
CA ASP A 25 -9.16 22.81 -0.68
C ASP A 25 -8.59 23.59 0.51
N ALA A 26 -8.91 23.17 1.74
CA ALA A 26 -8.45 23.77 2.99
C ALA A 26 -7.19 23.10 3.57
N MET A 27 -6.58 22.14 2.85
CA MET A 27 -5.39 21.45 3.33
C MET A 27 -4.16 22.38 3.32
N SER A 28 -3.39 22.35 4.41
CA SER A 28 -2.07 22.95 4.47
C SER A 28 -1.08 22.29 3.51
N ASP A 29 -0.02 22.99 3.12
CA ASP A 29 0.99 22.44 2.21
C ASP A 29 1.65 21.17 2.74
N LEU A 30 1.86 21.09 4.05
CA LEU A 30 2.38 19.88 4.69
C LEU A 30 1.42 18.71 4.46
N LEU A 31 0.13 18.92 4.70
CA LEU A 31 -0.87 17.88 4.52
C LEU A 31 -1.00 17.47 3.04
N ARG A 32 -0.98 18.43 2.12
CA ARG A 32 -0.96 18.14 0.67
C ARG A 32 0.24 17.28 0.27
N ARG A 33 1.43 17.57 0.79
CA ARG A 33 2.66 16.77 0.53
C ARG A 33 2.54 15.35 1.07
N THR A 34 1.97 15.19 2.27
CA THR A 34 1.74 13.87 2.88
C THR A 34 0.73 13.06 2.08
N VAL A 35 -0.39 13.66 1.66
CA VAL A 35 -1.39 13.02 0.78
C VAL A 35 -0.76 12.64 -0.56
N ALA A 36 0.08 13.51 -1.15
CA ALA A 36 0.81 13.20 -2.38
C ALA A 36 1.76 12.01 -2.20
N ALA A 37 2.49 11.93 -1.08
CA ALA A 37 3.37 10.81 -0.78
C ALA A 37 2.57 9.50 -0.60
N ALA A 38 1.45 9.55 0.12
CA ALA A 38 0.54 8.42 0.29
C ALA A 38 -0.04 7.95 -1.05
N ALA A 39 -0.43 8.88 -1.92
CA ALA A 39 -0.94 8.56 -3.26
C ALA A 39 0.11 7.81 -4.10
N ARG A 40 1.39 8.24 -4.05
CA ARG A 40 2.48 7.51 -4.72
C ARG A 40 2.68 6.12 -4.16
N ALA A 41 2.65 5.96 -2.83
CA ALA A 41 2.81 4.68 -2.18
C ALA A 41 1.66 3.72 -2.55
N MET A 42 0.42 4.21 -2.60
CA MET A 42 -0.73 3.42 -3.02
C MET A 42 -0.65 3.04 -4.50
N ALA A 43 -0.25 3.95 -5.38
CA ALA A 43 -0.03 3.63 -6.79
C ALA A 43 1.06 2.56 -6.98
N ALA A 44 2.17 2.64 -6.24
CA ALA A 44 3.22 1.62 -6.26
C ALA A 44 2.70 0.26 -5.76
N ARG A 45 1.86 0.24 -4.71
CA ARG A 45 1.22 -0.98 -4.22
C ARG A 45 0.26 -1.59 -5.24
N ASP A 46 -0.55 -0.77 -5.91
CA ASP A 46 -1.48 -1.24 -6.94
C ASP A 46 -0.73 -1.81 -8.15
N MET A 47 0.37 -1.17 -8.56
CA MET A 47 1.24 -1.69 -9.63
C MET A 47 1.91 -3.01 -9.22
N ALA A 48 2.40 -3.11 -7.99
CA ALA A 48 2.95 -4.36 -7.46
C ALA A 48 1.88 -5.47 -7.38
N ALA A 49 0.66 -5.14 -6.95
CA ALA A 49 -0.47 -6.07 -6.88
C ALA A 49 -0.91 -6.56 -8.26
N ARG A 50 -0.92 -5.68 -9.27
CA ARG A 50 -1.23 -6.03 -10.67
C ARG A 50 -0.12 -6.85 -11.34
N GLY A 51 1.14 -6.58 -11.02
CA GLY A 51 2.28 -7.40 -11.44
C GLY A 51 2.35 -8.76 -10.74
N GLN A 52 1.68 -8.91 -9.59
CA GLN A 52 1.57 -10.14 -8.80
C GLN A 52 0.26 -10.91 -9.01
N ALA A 53 -0.36 -10.79 -10.19
CA ALA A 53 -1.35 -11.76 -10.68
C ALA A 53 -0.71 -13.12 -11.04
N ARG A 54 0.20 -13.62 -10.19
CA ARG A 54 0.72 -14.99 -10.17
C ARG A 54 0.45 -15.51 -8.76
N PRO A 55 -0.15 -16.69 -8.61
CA PRO A 55 -0.94 -17.03 -7.44
C PRO A 55 -0.07 -16.96 -6.20
N ARG A 56 -0.58 -16.29 -5.16
CA ARG A 56 -0.24 -16.62 -3.77
C ARG A 56 -0.70 -18.06 -3.57
N ALA A 57 0.12 -19.00 -4.01
CA ALA A 57 0.12 -20.34 -3.48
C ALA A 57 0.39 -20.17 -1.98
N LEU A 58 -0.70 -20.20 -1.23
CA LEU A 58 -0.72 -20.51 0.18
C LEU A 58 -0.13 -21.91 0.32
N SER A 59 1.18 -22.00 0.28
CA SER A 59 1.94 -23.21 0.60
C SER A 59 2.85 -22.89 1.78
N ILE A 60 2.28 -22.29 2.83
CA ILE A 60 2.86 -22.47 4.15
C ILE A 60 2.54 -23.92 4.50
N ASP A 61 3.46 -24.82 4.16
CA ASP A 61 3.40 -26.20 4.62
C ASP A 61 3.66 -26.22 6.13
N LEU A 62 2.57 -26.04 6.89
CA LEU A 62 2.54 -26.12 8.34
C LEU A 62 2.87 -27.53 8.85
N LYS A 63 3.03 -28.54 7.98
CA LYS A 63 3.40 -29.90 8.41
C LYS A 63 4.89 -30.06 8.73
N ARG A 64 5.77 -29.11 8.37
CA ARG A 64 7.22 -29.20 8.65
C ARG A 64 7.62 -28.74 10.07
N ARG A 65 6.68 -28.47 10.98
CA ARG A 65 7.00 -28.07 12.37
C ARG A 65 6.47 -29.02 13.43
N ALA A 66 6.15 -30.25 13.06
CA ALA A 66 5.59 -31.27 13.96
C ALA A 66 6.33 -32.63 13.89
N ALA A 67 7.61 -32.62 13.55
CA ALA A 67 8.54 -33.69 13.94
C ALA A 67 9.54 -33.00 14.91
N GLY A 68 9.47 -33.18 16.24
CA GLY A 68 9.25 -34.44 16.95
C GLY A 68 10.44 -35.32 16.58
N ASP A 69 11.51 -35.41 17.35
CA ASP A 69 11.51 -35.82 18.76
C ASP A 69 12.84 -35.40 19.42
N PHE A 70 12.81 -35.07 20.71
CA PHE A 70 14.01 -34.90 21.53
C PHE A 70 14.40 -36.30 22.00
N GLU A 71 15.53 -36.84 21.51
CA GLU A 71 16.10 -38.06 22.08
C GLU A 71 16.85 -37.74 23.39
N ASP A 72 16.67 -38.68 24.33
CA ASP A 72 17.09 -38.80 25.75
C ASP A 72 18.45 -38.18 26.14
#